data_AF-A0A1B6K9T5-F1
#
_entry.id   AF-A0A1B6K9T5-F1
#
_cell.length_a   1.000
_cell.length_b   1.000
_cell.length_c   1.000
_cell.angle_alpha   90.00
_cell.angle_beta   90.00
_cell.angle_gamma   90.00
#
_symmetry.space_group_name_H-M   'P 1'
#
loop_
_entity.id
_entity.type
_entity.pdbx_description
1 polymer ?
#
loop_
_entity_poly.entity_id
_entity_poly.type
_entity_poly.pdbx_seq_one_letter_code
_entity_poly.pdbx_strand_id
1 'polypeptide(L)'
;LMKTGTEELGNIFKTEIPTGVLGRIVEALLCFTPAVNEIIFVTQVLEILSKTKRFTITLDFLTREEKDFCSKLMGKLDESLKENQQDLAEQGVTEWTITTLRSKYKI
;
A
#
# COMPACT_ATOMS: atom_id res chain seq x y z
N LEU A 1 4.73 0.97 12.93
CA LEU A 1 4.92 1.16 11.47
C LEU A 1 5.43 2.55 11.15
N MET A 2 4.79 3.65 11.56
CA MET A 2 5.31 5.02 11.34
C MET A 2 6.73 5.32 11.90
N LYS A 3 7.19 4.59 12.92
CA LYS A 3 8.56 4.73 13.46
C LYS A 3 9.63 4.02 12.60
N THR A 4 9.23 3.13 11.71
CA THR A 4 10.12 2.43 10.78
C THR A 4 9.95 3.12 9.44
N GLY A 5 10.96 3.89 9.02
CA GLY A 5 10.90 4.62 7.75
C GLY A 5 10.55 3.71 6.58
N THR A 6 9.89 4.26 5.57
CA THR A 6 9.55 3.56 4.32
C THR A 6 10.80 2.93 3.67
N GLU A 7 11.96 3.60 3.76
CA GLU A 7 13.25 3.08 3.31
C GLU A 7 13.73 1.83 4.07
N GLU A 8 13.52 1.76 5.39
CA GLU A 8 13.89 0.58 6.18
C GLU A 8 13.00 -0.62 5.86
N LEU A 9 11.71 -0.40 5.62
CA LEU A 9 10.80 -1.46 5.14
C LEU A 9 11.27 -2.04 3.80
N GLY A 10 11.74 -1.18 2.89
CA GLY A 10 12.31 -1.61 1.62
C GLY A 10 13.56 -2.48 1.79
N ASN A 11 14.40 -2.18 2.79
CA ASN A 11 15.57 -2.99 3.11
C ASN A 11 15.20 -4.32 3.81
N ILE A 12 14.22 -4.32 4.71
CA ILE A 12 13.74 -5.52 5.40
C ILE A 12 13.14 -6.52 4.40
N PHE A 13 12.33 -6.04 3.46
CA PHE A 13 11.61 -6.89 2.50
C PHE A 13 12.29 -7.00 1.13
N LYS A 14 13.53 -6.53 1.00
CA LYS A 14 14.27 -6.43 -0.26
C LYS A 14 14.33 -7.75 -1.03
N THR A 15 14.38 -8.86 -0.31
CA THR A 15 14.51 -10.20 -0.87
C THR A 15 13.17 -10.92 -0.99
N GLU A 16 12.35 -10.89 0.07
CA GLU A 16 11.07 -11.59 0.15
C GLU A 16 10.20 -11.02 1.27
N ILE A 17 8.88 -11.00 1.06
CA ILE A 17 7.89 -10.77 2.13
C ILE A 17 7.42 -12.16 2.58
N PRO A 18 7.59 -12.53 3.86
CA PRO A 18 7.12 -13.82 4.34
C PRO A 18 5.62 -13.98 4.11
N THR A 19 5.18 -15.19 3.74
CA THR A 19 3.77 -15.49 3.51
C THR A 19 2.94 -15.16 4.75
N GLY A 20 1.78 -14.52 4.55
CA GLY A 20 0.90 -14.05 5.64
C GLY A 20 1.33 -12.72 6.28
N VAL A 21 2.56 -12.24 6.04
CA VAL A 21 2.98 -10.91 6.55
C VAL A 21 2.40 -9.78 5.70
N LEU A 22 2.31 -9.98 4.38
CA LEU A 22 1.74 -8.96 3.47
C LEU A 22 0.30 -8.60 3.87
N GLY A 23 -0.55 -9.60 4.11
CA GLY A 23 -1.92 -9.39 4.53
C GLY A 23 -2.04 -8.60 5.84
N ARG A 24 -1.20 -8.93 6.83
CA ARG A 24 -1.15 -8.22 8.12
C ARG A 24 -0.64 -6.78 8.00
N ILE A 25 0.31 -6.52 7.09
CA ILE A 25 0.75 -5.15 6.79
C ILE A 25 -0.40 -4.37 6.17
N VAL A 26 -1.07 -4.92 5.15
CA VAL A 26 -2.21 -4.27 4.49
C VAL A 26 -3.35 -4.01 5.47
N GLU A 27 -3.66 -4.99 6.33
CA GLU A 27 -4.64 -4.85 7.40
C GLU A 27 -4.27 -3.71 8.38
N ALA A 28 -3.00 -3.64 8.80
CA ALA A 28 -2.54 -2.56 9.66
C ALA A 28 -2.59 -1.19 8.98
N LEU A 29 -2.34 -1.13 7.67
CA LEU A 29 -2.42 0.10 6.89
C LEU A 29 -3.86 0.60 6.78
N LEU A 30 -4.90 -0.25 6.84
CA LEU A 30 -6.30 0.18 6.81
C LEU A 30 -6.68 1.14 7.95
N CYS A 31 -5.94 1.14 9.06
CA CYS A 31 -6.20 2.00 10.21
C CYS A 31 -5.78 3.48 10.01
N PHE A 32 -5.23 3.85 8.84
CA PHE A 32 -4.83 5.23 8.55
C PHE A 32 -6.02 6.21 8.61
N THR A 33 -5.76 7.45 9.00
CA THR A 33 -6.68 8.58 8.94
C THR A 33 -6.55 9.30 7.60
N PRO A 34 -7.59 10.00 7.10
CA PRO A 34 -7.54 10.70 5.81
C PRO A 34 -6.65 11.96 5.82
N ALA A 35 -5.64 12.01 6.70
CA ALA A 35 -4.64 13.06 6.71
C ALA A 35 -3.63 12.85 5.57
N VAL A 36 -3.26 13.95 4.90
CA VAL A 36 -2.37 13.95 3.71
C VAL A 36 -1.09 13.16 3.94
N ASN A 37 -0.42 13.36 5.08
CA ASN A 37 0.82 12.66 5.44
C ASN A 37 0.65 11.14 5.61
N GLU A 38 -0.48 10.70 6.15
CA GLU A 38 -0.78 9.29 6.33
C GLU A 38 -1.12 8.62 5.01
N ILE A 39 -1.88 9.30 4.14
CA ILE A 39 -2.16 8.83 2.77
C ILE A 39 -0.84 8.63 2.01
N ILE A 40 0.05 9.63 2.03
CA ILE A 40 1.37 9.55 1.39
C ILE A 40 2.17 8.37 1.93
N PHE A 41 2.21 8.22 3.26
CA PHE A 41 2.91 7.11 3.89
C PHE A 41 2.37 5.76 3.43
N VAL A 42 1.05 5.57 3.44
CA VAL A 42 0.41 4.33 2.98
C VAL A 42 0.74 4.04 1.52
N THR A 43 0.62 5.05 0.64
CA THR A 43 0.94 4.91 -0.78
C THR A 43 2.41 4.51 -1.00
N GLN A 44 3.34 5.14 -0.28
CA GLN A 44 4.76 4.80 -0.36
C GLN A 44 5.05 3.38 0.12
N VAL A 45 4.44 2.95 1.23
CA VAL A 45 4.60 1.57 1.74
C VAL A 45 4.11 0.57 0.70
N LEU A 46 2.93 0.78 0.12
CA LEU A 46 2.40 -0.11 -0.93
C LEU A 46 3.33 -0.15 -2.16
N GLU A 47 3.90 0.99 -2.53
CA GLU A 47 4.83 1.04 -3.65
C GLU A 47 6.11 0.25 -3.36
N ILE A 48 6.67 0.38 -2.16
CA ILE A 48 7.86 -0.36 -1.72
C ILE A 48 7.60 -1.87 -1.71
N LEU A 49 6.47 -2.29 -1.12
CA LEU A 49 6.08 -3.70 -1.10
C LEU A 49 5.95 -4.25 -2.53
N SER A 50 5.38 -3.45 -3.44
CA SER A 50 5.23 -3.84 -4.84
C SER A 50 6.55 -4.03 -5.62
N LYS A 51 7.65 -3.45 -5.12
CA LYS A 51 8.99 -3.53 -5.72
C LYS A 51 9.80 -4.74 -5.21
N THR A 52 9.27 -5.52 -4.27
CA THR A 52 9.96 -6.70 -3.74
C THR A 52 10.04 -7.81 -4.79
N LYS A 53 11.17 -8.52 -4.88
CA LYS A 53 11.47 -9.46 -5.99
C LYS A 53 10.43 -10.57 -6.18
N ARG A 54 9.76 -10.98 -5.11
CA ARG A 54 8.77 -12.06 -5.10
C ARG A 54 7.33 -11.58 -4.88
N PHE A 55 7.08 -10.28 -5.02
CA PHE A 55 5.78 -9.69 -4.73
C PHE A 55 4.62 -10.40 -5.46
N THR A 56 4.76 -10.66 -6.76
CA THR A 56 3.73 -11.35 -7.56
C THR A 56 3.40 -12.74 -7.02
N ILE A 57 4.39 -13.48 -6.54
CA ILE A 57 4.22 -14.81 -5.93
C ILE A 57 3.55 -14.66 -4.56
N THR A 58 3.97 -13.69 -3.76
CA THR A 58 3.34 -13.38 -2.46
C THR A 58 1.84 -13.08 -2.62
N LEU A 59 1.45 -12.36 -3.68
CA LEU A 59 0.04 -12.10 -4.00
C LEU A 59 -0.76 -13.38 -4.31
N ASP A 60 -0.13 -14.36 -4.96
CA ASP A 60 -0.78 -15.63 -5.30
C ASP A 60 -1.07 -16.48 -4.05
N PHE A 61 -0.28 -16.29 -2.99
CA PHE A 61 -0.49 -16.93 -1.68
C PHE A 61 -1.44 -16.17 -0.75
N LEU A 62 -1.93 -14.99 -1.13
CA LEU A 62 -2.91 -14.27 -0.32
C LEU A 62 -4.23 -15.05 -0.25
N THR A 63 -4.74 -15.18 0.96
CA THR A 63 -6.08 -15.68 1.25
C THR A 63 -7.14 -14.72 0.70
N ARG A 64 -8.39 -15.18 0.59
CA ARG A 64 -9.51 -14.33 0.17
C ARG A 64 -9.70 -13.13 1.09
N GLU A 65 -9.50 -13.31 2.39
CA GLU A 65 -9.61 -12.24 3.38
C GLU A 65 -8.52 -11.19 3.19
N GLU A 66 -7.26 -11.60 2.97
CA GLU A 66 -6.17 -10.65 2.73
C GLU A 66 -6.33 -9.87 1.41
N LYS A 67 -6.91 -10.51 0.38
CA LYS A 67 -7.28 -9.83 -0.87
C LYS A 67 -8.40 -8.81 -0.65
N ASP A 68 -9.37 -9.11 0.22
CA ASP A 68 -10.41 -8.18 0.62
C ASP A 68 -9.82 -6.96 1.35
N PHE A 69 -8.83 -7.15 2.23
CA PHE A 69 -8.10 -6.03 2.84
C PHE A 69 -7.40 -5.15 1.80
N CYS A 70 -6.78 -5.74 0.78
CA CYS A 70 -6.17 -4.98 -0.31
C CYS A 70 -7.22 -4.15 -1.06
N SER A 71 -8.37 -4.75 -1.39
CA SER A 71 -9.47 -4.06 -2.07
C SER A 71 -10.01 -2.89 -1.25
N LYS A 72 -10.28 -3.12 0.04
CA LYS A 72 -10.71 -2.09 0.99
C LYS A 72 -9.70 -0.96 1.11
N LEU A 73 -8.40 -1.28 1.12
CA LEU A 73 -7.36 -0.27 1.24
C LEU A 73 -7.29 0.62 0.00
N MET A 74 -7.39 0.03 -1.20
CA MET A 74 -7.44 0.79 -2.44
C MET A 74 -8.69 1.68 -2.51
N GLY A 75 -9.86 1.16 -2.14
CA GLY A 75 -11.09 1.95 -2.09
C GLY A 75 -11.00 3.13 -1.13
N LYS A 76 -10.46 2.89 0.08
CA LYS A 76 -10.25 3.95 1.07
C LYS A 76 -9.24 5.01 0.62
N LEU A 77 -8.19 4.61 -0.11
CA LEU A 77 -7.24 5.55 -0.72
C LEU A 77 -7.91 6.42 -1.79
N ASP A 78 -8.75 5.84 -2.65
CA ASP A 78 -9.48 6.59 -3.67
C ASP A 78 -10.45 7.61 -3.04
N GLU A 79 -11.17 7.23 -1.98
CA GLU A 79 -12.04 8.14 -1.24
C GLU A 79 -11.24 9.28 -0.61
N SER A 80 -10.14 8.97 0.08
CA SER A 80 -9.29 9.95 0.75
C SER A 80 -8.60 10.90 -0.24
N LEU A 81 -8.34 10.43 -1.47
CA LEU A 81 -7.74 11.23 -2.53
C LEU A 81 -8.71 12.25 -3.11
N LYS A 82 -10.02 11.95 -3.16
CA LYS A 82 -11.04 12.92 -3.60
C LYS A 82 -11.12 14.13 -2.66
N GLU A 83 -10.92 13.92 -1.38
CA GLU A 83 -10.98 14.97 -0.36
C GLU A 83 -9.73 15.85 -0.33
N ASN A 84 -8.55 15.29 -0.69
CA ASN A 84 -7.25 15.95 -0.55
C ASN A 84 -6.47 16.03 -1.89
N GLN A 85 -7.17 16.07 -3.03
CA GLN A 85 -6.59 15.86 -4.35
C GLN A 85 -5.45 16.82 -4.69
N GLN A 86 -5.59 18.09 -4.30
CA GLN A 86 -4.60 19.14 -4.62
C GLN A 86 -3.30 18.94 -3.85
N ASP A 87 -3.38 18.78 -2.53
CA ASP A 87 -2.21 18.60 -1.65
C ASP A 87 -1.45 17.30 -1.97
N LEU A 88 -2.19 16.23 -2.29
CA LEU A 88 -1.59 14.93 -2.65
C LEU A 88 -0.89 14.97 -4.00
N ALA A 89 -1.45 15.68 -4.99
CA ALA A 89 -0.84 15.82 -6.31
C ALA A 89 0.50 16.57 -6.25
N GLU A 90 0.62 17.58 -5.39
CA GLU A 90 1.89 18.29 -5.13
C GLU A 90 2.97 17.36 -4.56
N GLN A 91 2.56 16.30 -3.86
CA GLN A 91 3.44 15.27 -3.29
C GLN A 91 3.59 14.03 -4.19
N GLY A 92 3.07 14.10 -5.42
CA GLY A 92 3.18 13.03 -6.42
C GLY A 92 2.20 11.86 -6.22
N VAL A 93 1.27 11.95 -5.27
CA VAL A 93 0.21 10.95 -5.07
C VAL A 93 -1.02 11.38 -5.86
N THR A 94 -1.27 10.69 -6.97
CA THR A 94 -2.37 10.98 -7.89
C THR A 94 -3.28 9.77 -8.06
N GLU A 95 -4.44 9.98 -8.69
CA GLU A 95 -5.35 8.89 -9.09
C GLU A 95 -4.63 7.82 -9.95
N TRP A 96 -3.69 8.25 -10.81
CA TRP A 96 -2.82 7.33 -11.56
C TRP A 96 -1.95 6.46 -10.65
N THR A 97 -1.47 7.02 -9.54
CA THR A 97 -0.64 6.29 -8.56
C THR A 97 -1.44 5.17 -7.92
N ILE A 98 -2.67 5.45 -7.49
CA ILE A 98 -3.56 4.45 -6.89
C ILE A 98 -3.98 3.41 -7.94
N THR A 99 -4.29 3.83 -9.17
CA THR A 99 -4.62 2.92 -10.28
C THR A 99 -3.47 1.97 -10.61
N THR A 100 -2.24 2.49 -10.61
CA THR A 100 -1.02 1.69 -10.82
C THR A 100 -0.83 0.68 -9.68
N LEU A 101 -1.01 1.10 -8.43
CA LEU A 101 -0.93 0.20 -7.27
C LEU A 101 -2.01 -0.88 -7.33
N ARG A 102 -3.25 -0.53 -7.65
CA ARG A 102 -4.36 -1.49 -7.82
C ARG A 102 -4.00 -2.58 -8.83
N SER A 103 -3.48 -2.17 -9.99
CA SER A 103 -3.01 -3.09 -11.03
C SER A 103 -1.88 -4.01 -10.54
N LYS A 104 -0.90 -3.47 -9.79
CA LYS A 104 0.21 -4.26 -9.22
C LYS A 104 -0.27 -5.29 -8.20
N TYR A 105 -1.27 -4.95 -7.39
CA TYR A 105 -1.86 -5.83 -6.38
C TYR A 105 -2.87 -6.84 -6.95
N LYS A 106 -3.10 -6.84 -8.28
CA LYS A 106 -4.08 -7.71 -8.98
C LYS A 106 -5.51 -7.57 -8.42
N ILE A 107 -5.89 -6.33 -8.08
CA ILE A 107 -7.22 -5.96 -7.57
C ILE A 107 -8.03 -5.32 -8.69
#